data_AF-A0A8J5J1A5-F1
#
_entry.id   AF-A0A8J5J1A5-F1
#
_cell.length_a   1.000
_cell.length_b   1.000
_cell.length_c   1.000
_cell.angle_alpha   90.00
_cell.angle_beta   90.00
_cell.angle_gamma   90.00
#
_symmetry.space_group_name_H-M   'P 1'
#
loop_
_entity.id
_entity.type
_entity.pdbx_description
1 polymer ?
#
loop_
_entity_poly.entity_id
_entity_poly.type
_entity_poly.pdbx_seq_one_letter_code
_entity_poly.pdbx_strand_id
1 'polypeptide(L)'
;MKVWKYLPDASREGDGDGDRRLRLTNKESRRLGIKALKDGQEFQVPGCEGVLRTVYTPGHCNDHVCFVLDKMEELKAPVLFSGDCVLGFGSCVFDSLANLMTSLEKLKECGAATIYPGHGPVVDDAPAKILEYIRHRQQREFEVLEVLKRRGGLSSSEIVDKIYEPLPFMLRLSARKAVEKHLQKLLVERQVRQIRQAGWFQSATYTLN
;
A
#
# COMPACT_ATOMS: atom_id res chain seq x y z
N MET A 1 7.13 1.83 27.97
CA MET A 1 7.14 1.97 26.50
C MET A 1 5.76 2.48 26.06
N LYS A 2 5.70 3.50 25.20
CA LYS A 2 4.43 3.99 24.61
C LYS A 2 4.27 3.34 23.24
N VAL A 3 3.08 2.82 22.92
CA VAL A 3 2.75 2.24 21.62
C VAL A 3 1.81 3.20 20.89
N TRP A 4 2.10 3.46 19.61
CA TRP A 4 1.35 4.36 18.76
C TRP A 4 0.75 3.61 17.59
N LYS A 5 -0.44 4.01 17.16
CA LYS A 5 -1.14 3.44 16.00
C LYS A 5 -1.99 4.52 15.35
N TYR A 6 -2.13 4.49 14.02
CA TYR A 6 -3.14 5.32 13.36
C TYR A 6 -4.53 4.94 13.85
N LEU A 7 -5.22 5.89 14.47
CA LEU A 7 -6.56 5.70 15.00
C LEU A 7 -7.42 6.89 14.55
N PRO A 8 -8.32 6.71 13.56
CA PRO A 8 -9.20 7.79 13.12
C PRO A 8 -10.12 8.25 14.26
N ASP A 9 -10.70 9.43 14.11
CA ASP A 9 -11.59 10.02 15.12
C ASP A 9 -12.83 9.14 15.38
N ALA A 10 -13.35 9.25 16.61
CA ALA A 10 -14.23 8.26 17.25
C ALA A 10 -15.57 7.96 16.52
N SER A 11 -15.94 8.73 15.50
CA SER A 11 -17.15 8.53 14.69
C SER A 11 -16.96 7.59 13.50
N ARG A 12 -15.73 7.15 13.20
CA ARG A 12 -15.45 6.16 12.14
C ARG A 12 -14.83 4.90 12.73
N GLU A 13 -15.57 3.80 12.67
CA GLU A 13 -14.96 2.46 12.65
C GLU A 13 -14.50 2.17 11.22
N GLY A 14 -13.20 1.90 11.02
CA GLY A 14 -12.60 1.73 9.69
C GLY A 14 -12.27 3.07 9.04
N ASP A 15 -11.00 3.35 8.83
CA ASP A 15 -10.17 2.82 7.74
C ASP A 15 -8.93 2.03 8.18
N GLY A 16 -8.69 1.99 9.49
CA GLY A 16 -7.88 0.99 10.19
C GLY A 16 -8.75 -0.04 10.90
N ASP A 17 -9.45 -0.91 10.17
CA ASP A 17 -10.17 -2.08 10.70
C ASP A 17 -9.17 -2.98 11.47
N GLY A 18 -8.97 -2.64 12.74
CA GLY A 18 -7.69 -2.83 13.43
C GLY A 18 -7.13 -4.21 13.22
N ASP A 19 -5.84 -4.28 12.80
CA ASP A 19 -5.14 -5.49 12.38
C ASP A 19 -6.08 -6.69 12.28
N ARG A 20 -6.59 -7.00 11.08
CA ARG A 20 -7.55 -8.11 10.86
C ARG A 20 -7.11 -9.42 11.53
N ARG A 21 -5.82 -9.57 11.84
CA ARG A 21 -5.23 -10.67 12.59
C ARG A 21 -5.58 -10.64 14.09
N LEU A 22 -5.65 -9.47 14.72
CA LEU A 22 -5.93 -9.26 16.14
C LEU A 22 -7.40 -8.92 16.45
N ARG A 23 -8.21 -8.48 15.47
CA ARG A 23 -9.64 -8.12 15.63
C ARG A 23 -9.88 -7.10 16.76
N LEU A 24 -8.98 -6.12 16.92
CA LEU A 24 -9.10 -5.09 17.95
C LEU A 24 -9.79 -3.84 17.40
N THR A 25 -10.88 -3.42 18.03
CA THR A 25 -11.55 -2.16 17.72
C THR A 25 -10.69 -0.95 18.12
N ASN A 26 -11.02 0.23 17.58
CA ASN A 26 -10.39 1.48 17.98
C ASN A 26 -10.65 1.80 19.46
N LYS A 27 -11.78 1.36 20.02
CA LYS A 27 -12.11 1.50 21.45
C LYS A 27 -11.23 0.61 22.31
N GLU A 28 -11.03 -0.64 21.92
CA GLU A 28 -10.15 -1.58 22.63
C GLU A 28 -8.69 -1.15 22.56
N SER A 29 -8.23 -0.68 21.40
CA SER A 29 -6.87 -0.13 21.24
C SER A 29 -6.60 0.99 22.26
N ARG A 30 -7.56 1.92 22.43
CA ARG A 30 -7.46 2.99 23.43
C ARG A 30 -7.46 2.45 24.87
N ARG A 31 -8.28 1.42 25.15
CA ARG A 31 -8.32 0.77 26.48
C ARG A 31 -6.99 0.10 26.83
N LEU A 32 -6.27 -0.43 25.83
CA LEU A 32 -4.93 -1.01 25.99
C LEU A 32 -3.82 0.04 26.13
N GLY A 33 -4.16 1.34 26.15
CA GLY A 33 -3.19 2.43 26.29
C GLY A 33 -2.45 2.79 25.00
N ILE A 34 -2.88 2.27 23.84
CA ILE A 34 -2.33 2.65 22.53
C ILE A 34 -2.68 4.11 22.27
N LYS A 35 -1.66 4.91 21.95
CA LYS A 35 -1.80 6.33 21.62
C LYS A 35 -2.17 6.49 20.15
N ALA A 36 -3.14 7.36 19.89
CA ALA A 36 -3.61 7.65 18.54
C ALA A 36 -2.60 8.52 17.80
N LEU A 37 -2.24 8.11 16.60
CA LEU A 37 -1.70 8.97 15.55
C LEU A 37 -2.83 9.44 14.66
N LYS A 38 -2.75 10.70 14.22
CA LYS A 38 -3.64 11.31 13.23
C LYS A 38 -2.84 11.66 11.99
N ASP A 39 -3.50 11.74 10.84
CA ASP A 39 -2.87 12.23 9.61
C ASP A 39 -2.46 13.71 9.80
N GLY A 40 -1.27 14.09 9.33
CA GLY A 40 -0.75 15.45 9.47
C GLY A 40 -0.36 15.85 10.90
N GLN A 41 -0.40 14.94 11.88
CA GLN A 41 0.08 15.21 13.23
C GLN A 41 1.59 15.48 13.21
N GLU A 42 1.99 16.59 13.83
CA GLU A 42 3.38 17.05 13.93
C GLU A 42 3.99 16.72 15.29
N PHE A 43 5.28 16.41 15.27
CA PHE A 43 6.11 16.13 16.44
C PHE A 43 7.39 16.94 16.32
N GLN A 44 7.68 17.73 17.36
CA GLN A 44 8.96 18.41 17.49
C GLN A 44 10.04 17.37 17.79
N VAL A 45 11.13 17.39 17.02
CA VAL A 45 12.28 16.52 17.22
C VAL A 45 13.11 17.09 18.37
N PRO A 46 13.32 16.35 19.47
CA PRO A 46 14.07 16.86 20.60
C PRO A 46 15.51 17.21 20.22
N GLY A 47 15.96 18.42 20.60
CA GLY A 47 17.34 18.85 20.40
C GLY A 47 17.62 19.53 19.05
N CYS A 48 16.62 19.72 18.18
CA CYS A 48 16.72 20.56 17.00
C CYS A 48 15.38 21.26 16.70
N GLU A 49 15.35 22.12 15.69
CA GLU A 49 14.10 22.77 15.21
C GLU A 49 13.32 21.88 14.23
N GLY A 50 13.59 20.58 14.24
CA GLY A 50 13.02 19.65 13.28
C GLY A 50 11.57 19.31 13.57
N VAL A 51 10.75 19.27 12.52
CA VAL A 51 9.33 18.89 12.62
C VAL A 51 9.08 17.61 11.84
N LEU A 52 8.74 16.55 12.57
CA LEU A 52 8.34 15.26 12.01
C LEU A 52 6.81 15.22 11.89
N ARG A 53 6.31 15.14 10.67
CA ARG A 53 4.88 15.09 10.36
C ARG A 53 4.48 13.70 9.91
N THR A 54 3.36 13.22 10.42
CA THR A 54 2.75 11.95 9.99
C THR A 54 2.02 12.10 8.66
N VAL A 55 2.08 11.06 7.85
CA VAL A 55 1.31 10.92 6.61
C VAL A 55 0.65 9.54 6.63
N TYR A 56 -0.66 9.53 6.79
CA TYR A 56 -1.45 8.31 6.76
C TYR A 56 -1.48 7.74 5.34
N THR A 57 -0.95 6.51 5.22
CA THR A 57 -0.60 5.89 3.94
C THR A 57 -1.11 4.44 3.87
N PRO A 58 -2.43 4.22 3.98
CA PRO A 58 -2.99 2.87 3.93
C PRO A 58 -2.71 2.23 2.58
N GLY A 59 -2.65 0.91 2.57
CA GLY A 59 -2.42 0.14 1.34
C GLY A 59 -1.54 -1.05 1.59
N HIS A 60 -0.35 -0.84 2.17
CA HIS A 60 0.49 -1.93 2.68
C HIS A 60 -0.27 -2.72 3.75
N CYS A 61 -0.61 -2.02 4.83
CA CYS A 61 -1.62 -2.38 5.80
C CYS A 61 -2.58 -1.19 5.97
N ASN A 62 -3.66 -1.40 6.70
CA ASN A 62 -4.74 -0.42 6.89
C ASN A 62 -4.39 0.71 7.86
N ASP A 63 -3.45 0.49 8.79
CA ASP A 63 -3.00 1.47 9.78
C ASP A 63 -1.61 2.03 9.49
N HIS A 64 -1.12 1.84 8.25
CA HIS A 64 0.22 2.26 7.84
C HIS A 64 0.36 3.79 7.86
N VAL A 65 1.47 4.26 8.44
CA VAL A 65 1.84 5.68 8.53
C VAL A 65 3.27 5.85 8.07
N CYS A 66 3.49 6.79 7.16
CA CYS A 66 4.82 7.31 6.84
C CYS A 66 5.08 8.57 7.67
N PHE A 67 6.34 8.96 7.78
CA PHE A 67 6.70 10.24 8.40
C PHE A 67 7.52 11.08 7.45
N VAL A 68 7.26 12.39 7.41
CA VAL A 68 8.04 13.36 6.65
C VAL A 68 8.71 14.28 7.66
N LEU A 69 10.03 14.43 7.56
CA LEU A 69 10.77 15.43 8.30
C LEU A 69 10.92 16.64 7.37
N ASP A 70 10.08 17.66 7.58
CA ASP A 70 9.91 18.78 6.64
C ASP A 70 11.08 19.78 6.71
N LYS A 71 11.61 20.00 7.91
CA LYS A 71 12.66 20.97 8.20
C LYS A 71 13.62 20.42 9.23
N MET A 72 14.91 20.72 9.06
CA MET A 72 15.99 20.60 10.04
C MET A 72 17.14 21.46 9.50
N GLU A 73 17.99 22.02 10.37
CA GLU A 73 19.03 22.99 9.96
C GLU A 73 19.96 22.44 8.86
N GLU A 74 20.26 21.14 8.90
CA GLU A 74 21.14 20.46 7.94
C GLU A 74 20.40 19.88 6.71
N LEU A 75 19.06 19.90 6.69
CA LEU A 75 18.27 19.35 5.60
C LEU A 75 18.07 20.36 4.48
N LYS A 76 18.52 20.00 3.28
CA LYS A 76 18.30 20.79 2.06
C LYS A 76 16.88 20.64 1.49
N ALA A 77 16.20 19.55 1.83
CA ALA A 77 14.85 19.21 1.40
C ALA A 77 14.22 18.23 2.40
N PRO A 78 12.88 18.06 2.40
CA PRO A 78 12.22 17.08 3.24
C PRO A 78 12.74 15.66 3.00
N VAL A 79 12.70 14.83 4.04
CA VAL A 79 13.02 13.39 3.93
C VAL A 79 11.83 12.55 4.38
N LEU A 80 11.64 11.41 3.71
CA LEU A 80 10.51 10.51 3.92
C LEU A 80 10.97 9.22 4.63
N PHE A 81 10.38 8.92 5.77
CA PHE A 81 10.44 7.60 6.39
C PHE A 81 9.22 6.78 5.94
N SER A 82 9.42 5.89 4.98
CA SER A 82 8.33 5.24 4.24
C SER A 82 7.84 3.94 4.84
N GLY A 83 8.53 3.36 5.83
CA GLY A 83 8.23 2.03 6.35
C GLY A 83 8.16 1.01 5.21
N ASP A 84 7.05 0.27 5.16
CA ASP A 84 6.81 -0.76 4.12
C ASP A 84 5.95 -0.26 2.94
N CYS A 85 5.63 1.03 2.89
CA CYS A 85 4.90 1.63 1.76
C CYS A 85 5.76 1.71 0.49
N VAL A 86 7.00 2.20 0.64
CA VAL A 86 8.03 2.28 -0.42
C VAL A 86 9.33 1.70 0.14
N LEU A 87 9.93 0.74 -0.55
CA LEU A 87 11.13 0.04 -0.12
C LEU A 87 12.35 0.55 -0.91
N GLY A 88 13.54 0.37 -0.34
CA GLY A 88 14.79 0.72 -1.02
C GLY A 88 15.12 -0.18 -2.21
N PHE A 89 14.62 -1.41 -2.18
CA PHE A 89 14.81 -2.39 -3.24
C PHE A 89 13.55 -3.23 -3.46
N GLY A 90 13.28 -3.57 -4.72
CA GLY A 90 12.13 -4.37 -5.11
C GLY A 90 10.81 -3.60 -4.95
N SER A 91 9.78 -4.31 -4.51
CA SER A 91 8.42 -3.77 -4.38
C SER A 91 7.78 -4.24 -3.07
N CYS A 92 6.84 -3.47 -2.53
CA CYS A 92 6.12 -3.86 -1.31
C CYS A 92 5.00 -4.86 -1.60
N VAL A 93 4.66 -5.66 -0.59
CA VAL A 93 3.35 -6.31 -0.52
C VAL A 93 2.32 -5.28 -0.06
N PHE A 94 1.05 -5.48 -0.42
CA PHE A 94 -0.02 -4.55 -0.09
C PHE A 94 -1.33 -5.28 0.07
N ASP A 95 -2.20 -4.85 0.97
CA ASP A 95 -3.55 -5.37 1.19
C ASP A 95 -4.62 -4.72 0.31
N SER A 96 -4.48 -3.43 0.00
CA SER A 96 -5.38 -2.72 -0.91
C SER A 96 -4.59 -1.89 -1.91
N LEU A 97 -4.71 -2.24 -3.20
CA LEU A 97 -4.02 -1.50 -4.26
C LEU A 97 -4.58 -0.08 -4.41
N ALA A 98 -5.91 0.09 -4.31
CA ALA A 98 -6.54 1.41 -4.44
C ALA A 98 -6.03 2.39 -3.36
N ASN A 99 -5.93 1.90 -2.12
CA ASN A 99 -5.39 2.70 -1.02
C ASN A 99 -3.90 2.96 -1.23
N LEU A 100 -3.12 1.94 -1.62
CA LEU A 100 -1.69 2.11 -1.89
C LEU A 100 -1.45 3.18 -2.96
N MET A 101 -2.18 3.15 -4.08
CA MET A 101 -2.03 4.13 -5.16
C MET A 101 -2.37 5.55 -4.69
N THR A 102 -3.45 5.71 -3.92
CA THR A 102 -3.80 7.00 -3.29
C THR A 102 -2.68 7.48 -2.37
N SER A 103 -2.11 6.58 -1.56
CA SER A 103 -1.00 6.87 -0.65
C SER A 103 0.28 7.26 -1.39
N LEU A 104 0.60 6.60 -2.51
CA LEU A 104 1.77 6.93 -3.33
C LEU A 104 1.64 8.32 -3.96
N GLU A 105 0.46 8.69 -4.46
CA GLU A 105 0.22 10.05 -4.97
C GLU A 105 0.34 11.11 -3.86
N LYS A 106 -0.17 10.85 -2.65
CA LYS A 106 0.05 11.73 -1.49
C LYS A 106 1.55 11.90 -1.17
N LEU A 107 2.32 10.80 -1.19
CA LEU A 107 3.74 10.84 -0.87
C LEU A 107 4.54 11.60 -1.94
N LYS A 108 4.14 11.50 -3.21
CA LYS A 108 4.73 12.27 -4.31
C LYS A 108 4.56 13.78 -4.12
N GLU A 109 3.47 14.21 -3.50
CA GLU A 109 3.19 15.62 -3.20
C GLU A 109 3.96 16.15 -1.98
N CYS A 110 4.58 15.28 -1.18
CA CYS A 110 5.31 15.68 0.04
C CYS A 110 6.65 16.38 -0.24
N GLY A 111 7.13 16.40 -1.49
CA GLY A 111 8.36 17.10 -1.88
C GLY A 111 9.65 16.51 -1.27
N ALA A 112 9.59 15.27 -0.76
CA ALA A 112 10.76 14.62 -0.19
C ALA A 112 11.82 14.36 -1.28
N ALA A 113 13.09 14.61 -0.94
CA ALA A 113 14.21 14.30 -1.83
C ALA A 113 14.73 12.87 -1.59
N THR A 114 14.72 12.41 -0.34
CA THR A 114 15.31 11.13 0.08
C THR A 114 14.28 10.26 0.80
N ILE A 115 14.33 8.95 0.60
CA ILE A 115 13.53 7.96 1.35
C ILE A 115 14.44 7.12 2.25
N TYR A 116 14.07 7.03 3.53
CA TYR A 116 14.54 6.07 4.50
C TYR A 116 13.50 4.96 4.64
N PRO A 117 13.64 3.83 3.92
CA PRO A 117 12.66 2.76 3.94
C PRO A 117 12.78 1.87 5.17
N GLY A 118 11.72 1.11 5.47
CA GLY A 118 11.77 0.05 6.48
C GLY A 118 12.70 -1.09 6.08
N HIS A 119 12.85 -1.33 4.76
CA HIS A 119 13.72 -2.36 4.21
C HIS A 119 14.44 -1.90 2.94
N GLY A 120 15.68 -2.38 2.78
CA GLY A 120 16.55 -2.04 1.66
C GLY A 120 17.41 -0.79 1.92
N PRO A 121 18.20 -0.36 0.92
CA PRO A 121 19.07 0.81 1.04
C PRO A 121 18.28 2.12 1.09
N VAL A 122 18.94 3.19 1.53
CA VAL A 122 18.44 4.56 1.38
C VAL A 122 18.22 4.87 -0.11
N VAL A 123 17.18 5.64 -0.42
CA VAL A 123 16.86 6.07 -1.78
C VAL A 123 17.09 7.56 -1.90
N ASP A 124 18.10 7.95 -2.65
CA ASP A 124 18.50 9.36 -2.82
C ASP A 124 17.61 10.16 -3.78
N ASP A 125 16.83 9.47 -4.63
CA ASP A 125 15.85 10.06 -5.56
C ASP A 125 14.43 9.55 -5.23
N ALA A 126 13.84 10.15 -4.20
CA ALA A 126 12.49 9.81 -3.76
C ALA A 126 11.42 10.02 -4.86
N PRO A 127 11.41 11.14 -5.61
CA PRO A 127 10.43 11.34 -6.68
C PRO A 127 10.47 10.23 -7.74
N ALA A 128 11.68 9.85 -8.20
CA ALA A 128 11.81 8.78 -9.19
C ALA A 128 11.34 7.43 -8.64
N LYS A 129 11.69 7.09 -7.40
CA LYS A 129 11.29 5.81 -6.79
C LYS A 129 9.78 5.70 -6.57
N ILE A 130 9.12 6.77 -6.13
CA ILE A 130 7.66 6.79 -5.97
C ILE A 130 6.98 6.63 -7.33
N LEU A 131 7.48 7.33 -8.36
CA LEU A 131 6.94 7.24 -9.71
C LEU A 131 7.17 5.85 -10.32
N GLU A 132 8.31 5.21 -10.06
CA GLU A 132 8.59 3.82 -10.42
C GLU A 132 7.54 2.88 -9.81
N TYR A 133 7.23 3.04 -8.52
CA TYR A 133 6.19 2.26 -7.83
C TYR A 133 4.81 2.43 -8.50
N ILE A 134 4.38 3.67 -8.75
CA ILE A 134 3.11 3.99 -9.40
C ILE A 134 3.04 3.32 -10.79
N ARG A 135 4.07 3.52 -11.61
CA ARG A 135 4.14 2.95 -12.97
C ARG A 135 4.14 1.44 -12.94
N HIS A 136 4.87 0.81 -12.02
CA HIS A 136 4.92 -0.64 -11.90
C HIS A 136 3.53 -1.24 -11.62
N ARG A 137 2.71 -0.58 -10.78
CA ARG A 137 1.34 -1.03 -10.51
C ARG A 137 0.41 -0.83 -11.69
N GLN A 138 0.46 0.34 -12.33
CA GLN A 138 -0.35 0.65 -13.51
C GLN A 138 -0.02 -0.29 -14.67
N GLN A 139 1.26 -0.59 -14.89
CA GLN A 139 1.71 -1.55 -15.89
C GLN A 139 1.12 -2.94 -15.65
N ARG A 140 1.09 -3.40 -14.40
CA ARG A 140 0.48 -4.69 -14.06
C ARG A 140 -1.04 -4.71 -14.27
N GLU A 141 -1.74 -3.61 -13.96
CA GLU A 141 -3.17 -3.48 -14.28
C GLU A 141 -3.41 -3.54 -15.79
N PHE A 142 -2.60 -2.84 -16.57
CA PHE A 142 -2.66 -2.85 -18.03
C PHE A 142 -2.49 -4.27 -18.58
N GLU A 143 -1.51 -5.03 -18.10
CA GLU A 143 -1.29 -6.43 -18.49
C GLU A 143 -2.50 -7.34 -18.16
N VAL A 144 -3.12 -7.16 -16.98
CA VAL A 144 -4.33 -7.90 -16.60
C VAL A 144 -5.48 -7.61 -17.57
N LEU A 145 -5.70 -6.34 -17.89
CA LEU A 145 -6.77 -5.92 -18.81
C LEU A 145 -6.51 -6.45 -20.22
N GLU A 146 -5.27 -6.38 -20.72
CA GLU A 146 -4.91 -6.90 -22.04
C GLU A 146 -5.09 -8.43 -22.15
N VAL A 147 -4.75 -9.17 -21.09
CA VAL A 147 -5.02 -10.62 -21.03
C VAL A 147 -6.52 -10.92 -21.11
N LEU A 148 -7.33 -10.21 -20.33
CA LEU A 148 -8.79 -10.36 -20.33
C LEU A 148 -9.44 -9.92 -21.65
N LYS A 149 -8.87 -8.93 -22.34
CA LYS A 149 -9.32 -8.46 -23.65
C LYS A 149 -9.12 -9.52 -24.73
N ARG A 150 -7.98 -10.22 -24.71
CA ARG A 150 -7.68 -11.31 -25.65
C ARG A 150 -8.57 -12.53 -25.42
N ARG A 151 -8.88 -12.82 -24.15
CA ARG A 151 -9.77 -13.90 -23.76
C ARG A 151 -10.43 -13.58 -22.42
N GLY A 152 -11.74 -13.33 -22.45
CA GLY A 152 -12.54 -13.21 -21.24
C GLY A 152 -12.76 -14.55 -20.55
N GLY A 153 -13.29 -14.51 -19.34
CA GLY A 153 -13.63 -15.72 -18.59
C GLY A 153 -12.40 -16.45 -18.04
N LEU A 154 -11.37 -15.70 -17.64
CA LEU A 154 -10.14 -16.24 -17.05
C LEU A 154 -10.17 -16.14 -15.53
N SER A 155 -9.62 -17.15 -14.87
CA SER A 155 -9.36 -17.15 -13.44
C SER A 155 -8.11 -16.35 -13.07
N SER A 156 -7.99 -15.93 -11.80
CA SER A 156 -6.78 -15.25 -11.31
C SER A 156 -5.50 -16.07 -11.56
N SER A 157 -5.57 -17.39 -11.46
CA SER A 157 -4.45 -18.29 -11.75
C SER A 157 -4.10 -18.31 -13.24
N GLU A 158 -5.09 -18.40 -14.13
CA GLU A 158 -4.86 -18.36 -15.58
C GLU A 158 -4.29 -16.99 -16.03
N ILE A 159 -4.73 -15.90 -15.39
CA ILE A 159 -4.18 -14.57 -15.65
C ILE A 159 -2.70 -14.52 -15.25
N VAL A 160 -2.33 -15.06 -14.08
CA VAL A 160 -0.92 -15.17 -13.65
C VAL A 160 -0.10 -15.95 -14.67
N ASP A 161 -0.59 -17.10 -15.13
CA ASP A 161 0.12 -17.94 -16.10
C ASP A 161 0.32 -17.26 -17.46
N LYS A 162 -0.47 -16.22 -17.78
CA LYS A 162 -0.33 -15.40 -19.00
C LYS A 162 0.57 -14.19 -18.83
N ILE A 163 0.67 -13.66 -17.62
CA ILE A 163 1.40 -12.43 -17.31
C ILE A 163 2.85 -12.71 -16.92
N TYR A 164 3.07 -13.77 -16.15
CA TYR A 164 4.39 -14.13 -15.65
C TYR A 164 4.98 -15.27 -16.46
N GLU A 165 6.29 -15.20 -16.72
CA GLU A 165 7.07 -16.35 -17.20
C GLU A 165 6.95 -17.55 -16.25
N PRO A 166 7.39 -18.77 -16.63
CA PRO A 166 7.33 -19.94 -15.77
C PRO A 166 7.93 -19.71 -14.38
N LEU A 167 7.08 -19.38 -13.40
CA LEU A 167 7.47 -19.14 -12.02
C LEU A 167 7.47 -20.45 -11.21
N PRO A 168 8.43 -20.62 -10.28
CA PRO A 168 8.35 -21.61 -9.21
C PRO A 168 7.01 -21.54 -8.48
N PHE A 169 6.49 -22.69 -8.03
CA PHE A 169 5.15 -22.80 -7.46
C PHE A 169 4.86 -21.79 -6.34
N MET A 170 5.80 -21.61 -5.41
CA MET A 170 5.65 -20.67 -4.28
C MET A 170 5.53 -19.21 -4.75
N LEU A 171 6.28 -18.81 -5.80
CA LEU A 171 6.19 -17.46 -6.36
C LEU A 171 4.88 -17.25 -7.12
N ARG A 172 4.34 -18.32 -7.72
CA ARG A 172 3.04 -18.30 -8.41
C ARG A 172 1.89 -17.99 -7.44
N LEU A 173 1.94 -18.53 -6.21
CA LEU A 173 0.95 -18.21 -5.18
C LEU A 173 0.98 -16.72 -4.77
N SER A 174 2.17 -16.14 -4.64
CA SER A 174 2.33 -14.72 -4.34
C SER A 174 1.87 -13.83 -5.51
N ALA A 175 2.23 -14.20 -6.74
CA ALA A 175 1.77 -13.51 -7.95
C ALA A 175 0.25 -13.53 -8.08
N ARG A 176 -0.40 -14.67 -7.79
CA ARG A 176 -1.87 -14.78 -7.76
C ARG A 176 -2.49 -13.83 -6.76
N LYS A 177 -1.98 -13.77 -5.53
CA LYS A 177 -2.48 -12.83 -4.50
C LYS A 177 -2.34 -11.38 -4.96
N ALA A 178 -1.24 -11.03 -5.63
CA ALA A 178 -1.05 -9.69 -6.18
C ALA A 178 -2.08 -9.40 -7.29
N VAL A 179 -2.24 -10.29 -8.26
CA VAL A 179 -3.23 -10.18 -9.35
C VAL A 179 -4.65 -10.08 -8.82
N GLU A 180 -5.00 -10.82 -7.77
CA GLU A 180 -6.31 -10.71 -7.12
C GLU A 180 -6.58 -9.31 -6.55
N LYS A 181 -5.56 -8.66 -6.00
CA LYS A 181 -5.68 -7.29 -5.48
C LYS A 181 -5.79 -6.25 -6.61
N HIS A 182 -5.15 -6.49 -7.75
CA HIS A 182 -5.41 -5.71 -8.97
C HIS A 182 -6.85 -5.87 -9.45
N LEU A 183 -7.35 -7.12 -9.55
CA LEU A 183 -8.72 -7.40 -9.96
C LEU A 183 -9.76 -6.81 -9.00
N GLN A 184 -9.50 -6.80 -7.69
CA GLN A 184 -10.37 -6.15 -6.71
C GLN A 184 -10.50 -4.64 -6.96
N LYS A 185 -9.39 -3.94 -7.24
CA LYS A 185 -9.44 -2.52 -7.61
C LYS A 185 -10.23 -2.33 -8.91
N LEU A 186 -9.94 -3.11 -9.95
CA LEU A 186 -10.63 -3.02 -11.25
C LEU A 186 -12.14 -3.34 -11.16
N LEU A 187 -12.56 -4.19 -10.23
CA LEU A 187 -13.98 -4.46 -9.94
C LEU A 187 -14.68 -3.22 -9.37
N VAL A 188 -14.05 -2.55 -8.39
CA VAL A 188 -14.58 -1.30 -7.79
C VAL A 188 -14.67 -0.20 -8.84
N GLU A 189 -13.67 -0.12 -9.73
CA GLU A 189 -13.62 0.82 -10.86
C GLU A 189 -14.54 0.43 -12.03
N ARG A 190 -15.25 -0.70 -11.93
CA ARG A 190 -16.16 -1.22 -12.96
C ARG A 190 -15.50 -1.42 -14.32
N GLN A 191 -14.22 -1.78 -14.37
CA GLN A 191 -13.53 -2.16 -15.61
C GLN A 191 -13.66 -3.66 -15.91
N VAL A 192 -13.82 -4.46 -14.86
CA VAL A 192 -14.07 -5.91 -14.96
C VAL A 192 -15.33 -6.29 -14.19
N ARG A 193 -15.89 -7.44 -14.51
CA ARG A 193 -16.89 -8.13 -13.69
C ARG A 193 -16.48 -9.55 -13.39
N GLN A 194 -16.90 -10.02 -12.24
CA GLN A 194 -16.74 -11.40 -11.82
C GLN A 194 -17.93 -12.21 -12.34
N ILE A 195 -17.66 -13.26 -13.13
CA ILE A 195 -18.70 -14.13 -13.71
C ILE A 195 -18.84 -15.46 -12.98
N ARG A 196 -17.84 -15.83 -12.17
CA ARG A 196 -17.87 -17.02 -11.33
C ARG A 196 -17.29 -16.71 -9.96
N GLN A 197 -17.97 -17.13 -8.90
CA GLN A 197 -17.46 -17.04 -7.55
C GLN A 197 -16.29 -18.00 -7.31
N ALA A 198 -15.36 -17.60 -6.44
CA ALA A 198 -14.33 -18.51 -5.96
C ALA A 198 -14.99 -19.65 -5.18
N GLY A 199 -14.53 -20.87 -5.42
CA GLY A 199 -14.92 -22.07 -4.66
C GLY A 199 -13.75 -22.59 -3.84
N TRP A 200 -14.00 -23.65 -3.06
CA TRP A 200 -12.98 -24.31 -2.23
C TRP A 200 -11.72 -24.74 -3.01
N PHE A 201 -11.86 -25.03 -4.30
CA PHE A 201 -10.77 -25.48 -5.18
C PHE A 201 -10.59 -24.62 -6.43
N GLN A 202 -11.33 -23.52 -6.58
CA GLN A 202 -11.41 -22.76 -7.82
C GLN A 202 -11.28 -21.27 -7.57
N SER A 203 -10.34 -20.64 -8.29
CA SER A 203 -10.22 -19.19 -8.34
C SER A 203 -11.46 -18.56 -8.99
N ALA A 204 -11.82 -17.36 -8.54
CA ALA A 204 -12.84 -16.54 -9.20
C ALA A 204 -12.47 -16.26 -10.66
N THR A 205 -13.49 -16.12 -11.51
CA THR A 205 -13.33 -15.89 -12.96
C THR A 205 -13.83 -14.50 -13.35
N TYR A 206 -13.09 -13.84 -14.23
CA TYR A 206 -13.27 -12.43 -14.58
C TYR A 206 -13.40 -12.23 -16.09
N THR A 207 -14.10 -11.17 -16.48
CA THR A 207 -14.15 -10.65 -17.86
C THR A 207 -14.21 -9.14 -17.83
N LEU A 208 -13.83 -8.48 -18.93
CA LEU A 208 -14.07 -7.05 -19.11
C LEU A 208 -15.58 -6.75 -19.10
N ASN A 209 -15.93 -5.55 -18.65
CA ASN A 209 -17.29 -5.02 -18.79
C ASN A 209 -17.62 -4.60 -20.22
#